data_AF-A0A933ZY63-F1
#
_entry.id   AF-A0A933ZY63-F1
#
_cell.length_a   1.000
_cell.length_b   1.000
_cell.length_c   1.000
_cell.angle_alpha   90.00
_cell.angle_beta   90.00
_cell.angle_gamma   90.00
#
_symmetry.space_group_name_H-M   'P 1'
#
loop_
_entity.id
_entity.type
_entity.pdbx_description
1 polymer ?
#
loop_
_entity_poly.entity_id
_entity_poly.type
_entity_poly.pdbx_seq_one_letter_code
_entity_poly.pdbx_strand_id
1 'polypeptide(L)'
;MVIFGPDGRGYAPIVVDTLFAQEMRADALTRFLGHEFHHFYRNLLTPRLRPKCVDGADAEILWALNQLQAEGVADQVNVRTDLEAGGPLPNHLRAYLSWMGETPSRLERLQSLVLDASHAGSAPDDLRRAIREVLPRSGHPNGYYMARLVLEVLGKERLVAHVGNPIAFVRDYQEAARSRRGPRTEFVFSEQFEGYLKRLEALIDSCRDREEQR
;
A
#
# COMPACT_ATOMS: atom_id res chain seq x y z
N MET A 1 8.76 1.50 -28.08
CA MET A 1 7.88 0.31 -28.05
C MET A 1 7.88 -0.22 -26.63
N VAL A 2 6.77 -0.06 -25.92
CA VAL A 2 6.62 -0.57 -24.55
C VAL A 2 5.85 -1.88 -24.66
N ILE A 3 6.52 -2.99 -24.40
CA ILE A 3 5.88 -4.32 -24.31
C ILE A 3 5.58 -4.55 -22.83
N PHE A 4 4.31 -4.78 -22.50
CA PHE A 4 3.87 -5.07 -21.13
C PHE A 4 3.96 -6.58 -20.85
N GLY A 5 4.29 -6.96 -19.61
CA GLY A 5 3.87 -8.26 -19.07
C GLY A 5 2.37 -8.21 -18.72
N PRO A 6 1.78 -9.28 -18.16
CA PRO A 6 0.38 -9.28 -17.70
C PRO A 6 0.23 -8.44 -16.42
N ASP A 7 0.45 -7.13 -16.55
CA ASP A 7 0.53 -6.14 -15.47
C ASP A 7 0.02 -4.77 -15.97
N GLY A 8 -0.80 -4.11 -15.17
CA GLY A 8 -1.26 -2.73 -15.40
C GLY A 8 -0.34 -1.74 -14.71
N ARG A 9 -0.19 -0.53 -15.25
CA ARG A 9 0.50 0.57 -14.56
C ARG A 9 -0.33 1.84 -14.64
N GLY A 10 -0.96 2.21 -13.53
CA GLY A 10 -1.61 3.50 -13.32
C GLY A 10 -0.61 4.66 -13.17
N TYR A 11 0.08 5.03 -14.24
CA TYR A 11 0.62 6.39 -14.39
C TYR A 11 -0.45 7.27 -15.04
N ALA A 12 -0.27 8.59 -15.09
CA ALA A 12 -1.03 9.40 -16.04
C ALA A 12 -0.35 9.21 -17.42
N PRO A 13 -0.90 8.45 -18.39
CA PRO A 13 -2.25 7.86 -18.52
C PRO A 13 -2.38 6.38 -18.10
N ILE A 14 -3.62 5.93 -17.86
CA ILE A 14 -3.94 4.49 -17.73
C ILE A 14 -3.65 3.82 -19.07
N VAL A 15 -2.73 2.84 -19.07
CA VAL A 15 -2.38 2.05 -20.26
C VAL A 15 -2.83 0.61 -20.06
N VAL A 16 -3.54 0.07 -21.04
CA VAL A 16 -4.08 -1.29 -21.03
C VAL A 16 -3.64 -2.01 -22.29
N ASP A 17 -3.11 -3.21 -22.13
CA ASP A 17 -2.86 -4.12 -23.24
C ASP A 17 -4.20 -4.67 -23.77
N THR A 18 -4.50 -4.40 -25.03
CA THR A 18 -5.79 -4.78 -25.64
C THR A 18 -5.93 -6.28 -25.83
N LEU A 19 -4.82 -7.02 -26.01
CA LEU A 19 -4.84 -8.48 -26.10
C LEU A 19 -5.15 -9.06 -24.72
N PHE A 20 -4.49 -8.56 -23.68
CA PHE A 20 -4.81 -8.93 -22.30
C PHE A 20 -6.28 -8.61 -21.96
N ALA A 21 -6.78 -7.43 -22.35
CA ALA A 21 -8.18 -7.05 -22.14
C ALA A 21 -9.17 -7.95 -22.88
N GLN A 22 -8.82 -8.46 -24.07
CA GLN A 22 -9.65 -9.41 -24.82
C GLN A 22 -9.69 -10.81 -24.18
N GLU A 23 -8.62 -11.22 -23.52
CA GLU A 23 -8.55 -12.51 -22.81
C GLU A 23 -9.29 -12.48 -21.46
N MET A 24 -9.50 -11.30 -20.89
CA MET A 24 -10.27 -11.13 -19.66
C MET A 24 -11.77 -11.22 -19.90
N ARG A 25 -12.50 -11.85 -18.96
CA ARG A 25 -13.96 -11.74 -18.91
C ARG A 25 -14.35 -10.27 -18.65
N ALA A 26 -15.48 -9.82 -19.21
CA ALA A 26 -15.92 -8.43 -19.14
C ALA A 26 -16.04 -7.89 -17.69
N ASP A 27 -16.47 -8.73 -16.75
CA ASP A 27 -16.54 -8.39 -15.32
C ASP A 27 -15.15 -8.25 -14.68
N ALA A 28 -14.20 -9.11 -15.07
CA ALA A 28 -12.82 -9.05 -14.58
C ALA A 28 -12.09 -7.82 -15.15
N LEU A 29 -12.32 -7.49 -16.42
CA LEU A 29 -11.80 -6.27 -17.05
C LEU A 29 -12.35 -5.02 -16.35
N THR A 30 -13.65 -4.99 -16.06
CA THR A 30 -14.28 -3.85 -15.35
C THR A 30 -13.64 -3.64 -13.98
N ARG A 31 -13.40 -4.71 -13.22
CA ARG A 31 -12.76 -4.65 -11.90
C ARG A 31 -11.30 -4.22 -11.98
N PHE A 32 -10.56 -4.76 -12.95
CA PHE A 32 -9.18 -4.33 -13.23
C PHE A 32 -9.12 -2.84 -13.58
N LEU A 33 -9.98 -2.36 -14.47
CA LEU A 33 -10.06 -0.93 -14.77
C LEU A 33 -10.44 -0.11 -13.53
N GLY A 34 -11.34 -0.60 -12.68
CA GLY A 34 -11.68 0.04 -11.41
C GLY A 34 -10.47 0.20 -10.48
N HIS A 35 -9.60 -0.80 -10.42
CA HIS A 35 -8.32 -0.74 -9.71
C HIS A 35 -7.40 0.35 -10.30
N GLU A 36 -7.21 0.38 -11.62
CA GLU A 36 -6.35 1.40 -12.26
C GLU A 36 -6.93 2.81 -12.16
N PHE A 37 -8.26 2.95 -12.22
CA PHE A 37 -8.94 4.23 -11.99
C PHE A 37 -8.77 4.72 -10.55
N HIS A 38 -8.75 3.82 -9.56
CA HIS A 38 -8.41 4.20 -8.19
C HIS A 38 -7.06 4.91 -8.15
N HIS A 39 -6.02 4.30 -8.74
CA HIS A 39 -4.68 4.90 -8.80
C HIS A 39 -4.70 6.27 -9.48
N PHE A 40 -5.39 6.39 -10.61
CA PHE A 40 -5.52 7.66 -11.32
C PHE A 40 -6.15 8.76 -10.45
N TYR A 41 -7.34 8.53 -9.89
CA TYR A 41 -8.04 9.54 -9.09
C TYR A 41 -7.32 9.84 -7.77
N ARG A 42 -6.81 8.80 -7.10
CA ARG A 42 -5.94 8.95 -5.92
C ARG A 42 -4.76 9.86 -6.25
N ASN A 43 -4.10 9.66 -7.40
CA ASN A 43 -2.94 10.44 -7.79
C ASN A 43 -3.24 11.92 -8.06
N LEU A 44 -4.50 12.28 -8.40
CA LEU A 44 -4.93 13.68 -8.47
C LEU A 44 -5.00 14.34 -7.08
N LEU A 45 -5.23 13.55 -6.03
CA LEU A 45 -5.19 14.00 -4.63
C LEU A 45 -3.75 13.98 -4.06
N THR A 46 -2.85 13.19 -4.68
CA THR A 46 -1.51 12.84 -4.20
C THR A 46 -0.37 13.85 -4.47
N PRO A 47 -0.47 14.96 -5.24
CA PRO A 47 0.62 15.94 -5.29
C PRO A 47 1.07 16.42 -3.90
N ARG A 48 0.19 16.26 -2.90
CA ARG A 48 0.39 16.51 -1.47
C ARG A 48 1.28 15.49 -0.73
N LEU A 49 1.70 14.38 -1.36
CA LEU A 49 2.38 13.25 -0.70
C LEU A 49 3.79 12.95 -1.19
N ARG A 50 4.33 13.75 -2.12
CA ARG A 50 5.75 13.66 -2.53
C ARG A 50 6.44 15.00 -2.30
N PRO A 51 6.49 15.51 -1.06
CA PRO A 51 7.20 16.74 -0.77
C PRO A 51 8.66 16.62 -1.21
N LYS A 52 9.19 17.64 -1.89
CA LYS A 52 10.55 17.58 -2.46
C LYS A 52 11.64 17.50 -1.40
N CYS A 53 11.34 17.86 -0.17
CA CYS A 53 12.27 17.85 0.96
C CYS A 53 12.21 16.59 1.83
N VAL A 54 11.45 15.56 1.45
CA VAL A 54 11.63 14.21 2.01
C VAL A 54 12.55 13.44 1.08
N ASP A 55 13.73 13.10 1.57
CA ASP A 55 14.80 12.44 0.81
C ASP A 55 15.37 11.22 1.57
N GLY A 56 16.42 10.61 1.00
CA GLY A 56 17.15 9.52 1.64
C GLY A 56 16.27 8.36 2.10
N ALA A 57 16.49 7.91 3.33
CA ALA A 57 15.75 6.80 3.92
C ALA A 57 14.25 7.12 4.09
N ASP A 58 13.91 8.34 4.50
CA ASP A 58 12.52 8.75 4.72
C ASP A 58 11.71 8.69 3.42
N ALA A 59 12.32 9.01 2.27
CA ALA A 59 11.67 8.88 0.95
C ALA A 59 11.36 7.42 0.59
N GLU A 60 12.27 6.49 0.88
CA GLU A 60 12.05 5.06 0.64
C GLU A 60 10.97 4.48 1.54
N ILE A 61 10.93 4.93 2.79
CA ILE A 61 9.91 4.52 3.76
C ILE A 61 8.56 5.10 3.36
N LEU A 62 8.50 6.38 3.02
CA LEU A 62 7.27 7.02 2.54
C LEU A 62 6.75 6.34 1.26
N TRP A 63 7.64 5.94 0.34
CA TRP A 63 7.27 5.14 -0.82
C TRP A 63 6.63 3.81 -0.42
N ALA A 64 7.20 3.09 0.54
CA ALA A 64 6.66 1.83 1.04
C ALA A 64 5.24 1.99 1.62
N LEU A 65 5.05 3.00 2.48
CA LEU A 65 3.74 3.29 3.07
C LEU A 65 2.72 3.72 2.01
N ASN A 66 3.17 4.51 1.02
CA ASN A 66 2.36 4.91 -0.13
C ASN A 66 1.89 3.69 -0.93
N GLN A 67 2.77 2.74 -1.19
CA GLN A 67 2.44 1.51 -1.91
C GLN A 67 1.43 0.64 -1.15
N LEU A 68 1.64 0.41 0.15
CA LEU A 68 0.71 -0.34 0.99
C LEU A 68 -0.71 0.24 0.92
N GLN A 69 -0.84 1.57 0.98
CA GLN A 69 -2.13 2.22 0.89
C GLN A 69 -2.71 2.18 -0.53
N ALA A 70 -1.93 2.56 -1.54
CA ALA A 70 -2.40 2.67 -2.92
C ALA A 70 -2.90 1.31 -3.43
N GLU A 71 -2.04 0.29 -3.35
CA GLU A 71 -2.40 -1.05 -3.83
C GLU A 71 -3.45 -1.70 -2.93
N GLY A 72 -3.36 -1.48 -1.61
CA GLY A 72 -4.27 -2.11 -0.67
C GLY A 72 -5.72 -1.69 -0.82
N VAL A 73 -5.96 -0.38 -1.03
CA VAL A 73 -7.30 0.14 -1.27
C VAL A 73 -7.80 -0.24 -2.66
N ALA A 74 -6.93 -0.20 -3.67
CA ALA A 74 -7.27 -0.61 -5.03
C ALA A 74 -7.62 -2.12 -5.12
N ASP A 75 -6.91 -2.97 -4.37
CA ASP A 75 -7.16 -4.42 -4.31
C ASP A 75 -8.52 -4.79 -3.70
N GLN A 76 -9.16 -3.88 -2.95
CA GLN A 76 -10.54 -4.09 -2.49
C GLN A 76 -11.55 -4.15 -3.65
N VAL A 77 -11.20 -3.63 -4.84
CA VAL A 77 -12.08 -3.56 -6.02
C VAL A 77 -12.00 -4.83 -6.88
N ASN A 78 -10.81 -5.40 -7.07
CA ASN A 78 -10.59 -6.54 -7.96
C ASN A 78 -10.31 -7.85 -7.21
N VAL A 79 -9.36 -7.87 -6.27
CA VAL A 79 -8.91 -9.09 -5.58
C VAL A 79 -10.00 -9.65 -4.66
N ARG A 80 -10.72 -8.77 -3.95
CA ARG A 80 -11.80 -9.19 -3.05
C ARG A 80 -12.80 -10.11 -3.74
N THR A 81 -13.30 -9.70 -4.90
CA THR A 81 -14.28 -10.47 -5.67
C THR A 81 -13.69 -11.79 -6.17
N ASP A 82 -12.42 -11.81 -6.59
CA ASP A 82 -11.78 -13.06 -7.02
C ASP A 82 -11.63 -14.07 -5.88
N LEU A 83 -11.38 -13.59 -4.65
CA LEU A 83 -11.33 -14.44 -3.46
C LEU A 83 -12.72 -14.91 -3.01
N GLU A 84 -13.76 -14.09 -3.20
CA GLU A 84 -15.15 -14.41 -2.83
C GLU A 84 -15.87 -15.27 -3.88
N ALA A 85 -15.39 -15.33 -5.13
CA ALA A 85 -16.06 -16.00 -6.25
C ALA A 85 -16.21 -17.52 -6.12
N GLY A 86 -15.45 -18.18 -5.22
CA GLY A 86 -15.56 -19.62 -4.95
C GLY A 86 -15.18 -20.52 -6.14
N GLY A 87 -13.97 -21.10 -6.11
CA GLY A 87 -13.50 -22.02 -7.16
C GLY A 87 -12.02 -22.35 -7.02
N PRO A 88 -11.45 -23.19 -7.91
CA PRO A 88 -10.02 -23.47 -7.92
C PRO A 88 -9.22 -22.18 -8.16
N LEU A 89 -8.39 -21.80 -7.19
CA LEU A 89 -7.60 -20.58 -7.28
C LEU A 89 -6.51 -20.73 -8.35
N PRO A 90 -6.43 -19.81 -9.33
CA PRO A 90 -5.29 -19.71 -10.23
C PRO A 90 -3.96 -19.65 -9.48
N ASN A 91 -2.89 -20.15 -10.10
CA ASN A 91 -1.56 -20.22 -9.46
C ASN A 91 -1.08 -18.86 -8.91
N HIS A 92 -1.37 -17.77 -9.65
CA HIS A 92 -0.99 -16.42 -9.23
C HIS A 92 -1.74 -15.96 -7.96
N LEU A 93 -3.00 -16.38 -7.75
CA LEU A 93 -3.74 -16.10 -6.52
C LEU A 93 -3.24 -16.94 -5.33
N ARG A 94 -2.68 -18.13 -5.57
CA ARG A 94 -2.10 -18.94 -4.47
C ARG A 94 -0.88 -18.29 -3.85
N ALA A 95 0.04 -17.77 -4.68
CA ALA A 95 1.19 -17.01 -4.19
C ALA A 95 0.73 -15.74 -3.46
N TYR A 96 -0.27 -15.04 -4.02
CA TYR A 96 -0.88 -13.87 -3.39
C TYR A 96 -1.41 -14.18 -1.99
N LEU A 97 -2.18 -15.26 -1.82
CA LEU A 97 -2.71 -15.67 -0.52
C LEU A 97 -1.62 -16.08 0.48
N SER A 98 -0.54 -16.71 0.02
CA SER A 98 0.62 -17.00 0.89
C SER A 98 1.23 -15.71 1.41
N TRP A 99 1.54 -14.76 0.52
CA TRP A 99 2.11 -13.47 0.92
C TRP A 99 1.16 -12.66 1.81
N MET A 100 -0.14 -12.71 1.53
CA MET A 100 -1.15 -12.09 2.38
C MET A 100 -1.17 -12.70 3.78
N GLY A 101 -1.07 -14.03 3.90
CA GLY A 101 -0.99 -14.75 5.18
C GLY A 101 0.28 -14.46 5.98
N GLU A 102 1.37 -14.13 5.28
CA GLU A 102 2.66 -13.70 5.87
C GLU A 102 2.66 -12.21 6.26
N THR A 103 1.56 -11.47 6.08
CA THR A 103 1.56 -10.02 6.33
C THR A 103 2.01 -9.63 7.74
N PRO A 104 1.56 -10.28 8.83
CA PRO A 104 2.00 -9.92 10.17
C PRO A 104 3.53 -9.91 10.34
N SER A 105 4.23 -10.97 9.90
CA SER A 105 5.69 -11.07 10.01
C SER A 105 6.42 -10.13 9.05
N ARG A 106 5.83 -9.83 7.88
CA ARG A 106 6.35 -8.83 6.94
C ARG A 106 6.24 -7.41 7.49
N LEU A 107 5.14 -7.08 8.16
CA LEU A 107 4.98 -5.78 8.83
C LEU A 107 5.94 -5.62 10.01
N GLU A 108 6.17 -6.70 10.77
CA GLU A 108 7.20 -6.72 11.81
C GLU A 108 8.59 -6.44 11.22
N ARG A 109 8.95 -7.11 10.13
CA ARG A 109 10.24 -6.89 9.46
C ARG A 109 10.35 -5.50 8.85
N LEU A 110 9.26 -4.96 8.27
CA LEU A 110 9.22 -3.58 7.77
C LEU A 110 9.48 -2.59 8.89
N GLN A 111 8.85 -2.77 10.06
CA GLN A 111 9.10 -1.94 11.23
C GLN A 111 10.57 -1.99 11.64
N SER A 112 11.16 -3.18 11.75
CA SER A 112 12.57 -3.30 12.13
C SER A 112 13.46 -2.54 11.15
N LEU A 113 13.25 -2.69 9.84
CA LEU A 113 14.00 -1.95 8.82
C LEU A 113 13.86 -0.43 8.96
N VAL A 114 12.65 0.05 9.24
CA VAL A 114 12.38 1.49 9.45
C VAL A 114 13.12 2.01 10.69
N LEU A 115 13.04 1.28 11.80
CA LEU A 115 13.67 1.69 13.06
C LEU A 115 15.20 1.66 12.94
N ASP A 116 15.76 0.60 12.35
CA ASP A 116 17.19 0.46 12.12
C ASP A 116 17.72 1.59 11.22
N ALA A 117 17.02 1.89 10.12
CA ALA A 117 17.38 2.99 9.24
C ALA A 117 17.32 4.35 9.95
N SER A 118 16.36 4.55 10.85
CA SER A 118 16.21 5.78 11.62
C SER A 118 17.30 6.01 12.68
N HIS A 119 17.98 4.94 13.11
CA HIS A 119 19.01 4.99 14.16
C HIS A 119 20.43 4.91 13.63
N ALA A 120 20.67 4.05 12.63
CA ALA A 120 22.02 3.70 12.18
C ALA A 120 22.43 4.40 10.86
N GLY A 121 21.51 5.13 10.22
CA GLY A 121 21.79 5.78 8.94
C GLY A 121 22.09 4.77 7.83
N SER A 122 21.11 3.94 7.47
CA SER A 122 21.26 2.99 6.36
C SER A 122 21.42 3.71 5.02
N ALA A 123 22.29 3.18 4.16
CA ALA A 123 22.38 3.65 2.77
C ALA A 123 21.00 3.50 2.08
N PRO A 124 20.48 4.53 1.40
CA PRO A 124 19.14 4.50 0.83
C PRO A 124 18.88 3.33 -0.12
N ASP A 125 19.88 2.91 -0.89
CA ASP A 125 19.72 1.80 -1.85
C ASP A 125 19.61 0.42 -1.19
N ASP A 126 20.29 0.21 -0.07
CA ASP A 126 20.15 -1.03 0.71
C ASP A 126 18.78 -1.11 1.36
N LEU A 127 18.31 0.00 1.92
CA LEU A 127 16.97 0.10 2.50
C LEU A 127 15.89 -0.13 1.43
N ARG A 128 16.01 0.53 0.29
CA ARG A 128 15.12 0.36 -0.88
C ARG A 128 14.99 -1.11 -1.29
N ARG A 129 16.11 -1.82 -1.40
CA ARG A 129 16.15 -3.24 -1.74
C ARG A 129 15.46 -4.08 -0.66
N ALA A 130 15.81 -3.87 0.61
CA ALA A 130 15.23 -4.59 1.73
C ALA A 130 13.71 -4.40 1.83
N ILE A 131 13.22 -3.17 1.64
CA ILE A 131 11.78 -2.85 1.60
C ILE A 131 11.08 -3.65 0.51
N ARG A 132 11.64 -3.72 -0.70
CA ARG A 132 11.03 -4.43 -1.84
C ARG A 132 11.01 -5.95 -1.65
N GLU A 133 11.97 -6.51 -0.93
CA GLU A 133 11.96 -7.92 -0.53
C GLU A 133 10.86 -8.22 0.50
N VAL A 134 10.63 -7.29 1.43
CA VAL A 134 9.59 -7.40 2.45
C VAL A 134 8.18 -7.23 1.86
N LEU A 135 8.03 -6.36 0.86
CA LEU A 135 6.76 -6.01 0.22
C LEU A 135 6.65 -6.59 -1.20
N PRO A 136 6.27 -7.88 -1.35
CA PRO A 136 6.14 -8.53 -2.64
C PRO A 136 5.07 -7.85 -3.49
N ARG A 137 5.25 -7.89 -4.81
CA ARG A 137 4.37 -7.23 -5.79
C ARG A 137 4.04 -5.81 -5.36
N SER A 138 5.07 -5.00 -5.08
CA SER A 138 4.88 -3.59 -4.71
C SER A 138 3.92 -3.37 -3.53
N GLY A 139 3.82 -4.34 -2.61
CA GLY A 139 2.97 -4.26 -1.43
C GLY A 139 1.51 -4.66 -1.62
N HIS A 140 1.07 -5.13 -2.79
CA HIS A 140 -0.33 -5.54 -3.04
C HIS A 140 -0.90 -6.46 -1.94
N PRO A 141 -0.35 -7.67 -1.67
CA PRO A 141 -0.94 -8.60 -0.70
C PRO A 141 -1.00 -8.01 0.72
N ASN A 142 0.05 -7.27 1.11
CA ASN A 142 0.19 -6.67 2.43
C ASN A 142 -0.75 -5.48 2.60
N GLY A 143 -0.83 -4.61 1.59
CA GLY A 143 -1.75 -3.49 1.54
C GLY A 143 -3.21 -3.97 1.58
N TYR A 144 -3.55 -5.00 0.80
CA TYR A 144 -4.90 -5.57 0.77
C TYR A 144 -5.28 -6.12 2.14
N TYR A 145 -4.37 -6.82 2.81
CA TYR A 145 -4.55 -7.29 4.18
C TYR A 145 -4.88 -6.12 5.12
N MET A 146 -4.06 -5.06 5.09
CA MET A 146 -4.26 -3.89 5.94
C MET A 146 -5.59 -3.19 5.65
N ALA A 147 -5.88 -2.92 4.38
CA ALA A 147 -7.11 -2.26 3.95
C ALA A 147 -8.35 -3.09 4.29
N ARG A 148 -8.29 -4.41 4.13
CA ARG A 148 -9.36 -5.32 4.51
C ARG A 148 -9.63 -5.25 6.01
N LEU A 149 -8.59 -5.26 6.84
CA LEU A 149 -8.76 -5.16 8.30
C LEU A 149 -9.39 -3.82 8.70
N VAL A 150 -8.93 -2.70 8.10
CA VAL A 150 -9.56 -1.39 8.32
C VAL A 150 -11.01 -1.40 7.89
N LEU A 151 -11.32 -1.96 6.72
CA LEU A 151 -12.70 -2.06 6.21
C LEU A 151 -13.60 -2.87 7.15
N GLU A 152 -13.11 -4.01 7.66
CA GLU A 152 -13.84 -4.91 8.56
C GLU A 152 -14.11 -4.28 9.93
N VAL A 153 -13.17 -3.49 10.47
CA VAL A 153 -13.22 -3.02 11.87
C VAL A 153 -13.66 -1.56 11.98
N LEU A 154 -13.19 -0.67 11.10
CA LEU A 154 -13.42 0.77 11.14
C LEU A 154 -14.39 1.27 10.06
N GLY A 155 -14.71 0.42 9.08
CA GLY A 155 -15.69 0.72 8.04
C GLY A 155 -15.13 1.41 6.80
N LYS A 156 -15.98 1.53 5.79
CA LYS A 156 -15.62 2.06 4.46
C LYS A 156 -15.34 3.55 4.51
N GLU A 157 -16.11 4.28 5.32
CA GLU A 157 -16.01 5.73 5.49
C GLU A 157 -14.61 6.13 5.96
N ARG A 158 -14.01 5.33 6.85
CA ARG A 158 -12.65 5.54 7.33
C ARG A 158 -11.63 5.41 6.20
N LEU A 159 -11.69 4.32 5.43
CA LEU A 159 -10.80 4.11 4.28
C LEU A 159 -10.90 5.25 3.27
N VAL A 160 -12.12 5.70 2.95
CA VAL A 160 -12.36 6.79 1.99
C VAL A 160 -11.77 8.10 2.50
N ALA A 161 -11.95 8.43 3.78
CA ALA A 161 -11.48 9.67 4.37
C ALA A 161 -9.95 9.83 4.31
N HIS A 162 -9.21 8.72 4.30
CA HIS A 162 -7.74 8.71 4.31
C HIS A 162 -7.12 8.24 2.98
N VAL A 163 -7.89 8.19 1.88
CA VAL A 163 -7.32 8.02 0.53
C VAL A 163 -6.34 9.14 0.24
N GLY A 164 -5.19 8.80 -0.33
CA GLY A 164 -4.07 9.74 -0.47
C GLY A 164 -3.45 10.22 0.85
N ASN A 165 -3.58 9.49 1.98
CA ASN A 165 -2.75 9.69 3.16
C ASN A 165 -2.20 8.35 3.70
N PRO A 166 -0.97 7.94 3.34
CA PRO A 166 -0.42 6.66 3.76
C PRO A 166 -0.09 6.57 5.26
N ILE A 167 0.25 7.68 5.92
CA ILE A 167 0.51 7.67 7.36
C ILE A 167 -0.79 7.46 8.13
N ALA A 168 -1.86 8.16 7.76
CA ALA A 168 -3.19 7.96 8.34
C ALA A 168 -3.71 6.54 8.10
N PHE A 169 -3.49 5.97 6.90
CA PHE A 169 -3.85 4.58 6.61
C PHE A 169 -3.13 3.57 7.53
N VAL A 170 -1.85 3.76 7.83
CA VAL A 170 -1.12 2.88 8.75
C VAL A 170 -1.64 3.02 10.18
N ARG A 171 -2.05 4.23 10.59
CA ARG A 171 -2.71 4.47 11.89
C ARG A 171 -4.09 3.80 11.96
N ASP A 172 -4.86 3.84 10.89
CA ASP A 172 -6.15 3.14 10.84
C ASP A 172 -5.95 1.63 10.95
N TYR A 173 -4.96 1.07 10.25
CA TYR A 173 -4.62 -0.35 10.42
C TYR A 173 -4.24 -0.67 11.86
N GLN A 174 -3.40 0.16 12.48
CA GLN A 174 -2.97 -0.02 13.87
C GLN A 174 -4.15 0.03 14.85
N GLU A 175 -5.08 0.96 14.66
CA GLU A 175 -6.33 1.03 15.44
C GLU A 175 -7.17 -0.23 15.24
N ALA A 176 -7.39 -0.63 13.98
CA ALA A 176 -8.13 -1.84 13.65
C ALA A 176 -7.50 -3.12 14.23
N ALA A 177 -6.17 -3.24 14.17
CA ALA A 177 -5.40 -4.35 14.73
C ALA A 177 -5.53 -4.44 16.25
N ARG A 178 -5.50 -3.29 16.96
CA ARG A 178 -5.72 -3.22 18.41
C ARG A 178 -7.17 -3.53 18.81
N SER A 179 -8.13 -3.15 17.96
CA SER A 179 -9.57 -3.33 18.23
C SER A 179 -10.12 -4.71 17.84
N ARG A 180 -9.40 -5.45 16.99
CA ARG A 180 -9.79 -6.79 16.53
C ARG A 180 -9.96 -7.74 17.72
N ARG A 181 -11.17 -8.26 17.89
CA ARG A 181 -11.47 -9.35 18.83
C ARG A 181 -11.51 -10.66 18.06
N GLY A 182 -10.71 -11.65 18.44
CA GLY A 182 -10.73 -12.96 17.78
C GLY A 182 -9.51 -13.82 18.09
N PRO A 183 -9.45 -15.04 17.54
CA PRO A 183 -8.36 -16.00 17.78
C PRO A 183 -7.07 -15.66 17.02
N ARG A 184 -7.13 -14.76 16.02
CA ARG A 184 -5.97 -14.28 15.28
C ARG A 184 -5.49 -12.96 15.89
N THR A 185 -4.26 -12.96 16.37
CA THR A 185 -3.54 -11.75 16.78
C THR A 185 -2.99 -11.06 15.54
N GLU A 186 -3.49 -9.85 15.29
CA GLU A 186 -2.96 -8.95 14.27
C GLU A 186 -1.61 -8.39 14.74
N PHE A 187 -0.69 -8.11 13.82
CA PHE A 187 0.55 -7.43 14.19
C PHE A 187 0.26 -5.96 14.54
N VAL A 188 0.74 -5.53 15.71
CA VAL A 188 0.61 -4.16 16.20
C VAL A 188 2.00 -3.54 16.20
N PHE A 189 2.15 -2.41 15.52
CA PHE A 189 3.40 -1.65 15.49
C PHE A 189 3.77 -1.15 16.90
N SER A 190 5.07 -1.04 17.16
CA SER A 190 5.62 -0.55 18.43
C SER A 190 5.42 0.96 18.58
N GLU A 191 5.48 1.44 19.83
CA GLU A 191 5.43 2.88 20.12
C GLU A 191 6.58 3.65 19.44
N GLN A 192 7.74 3.01 19.26
CA GLN A 192 8.88 3.62 18.56
C GLN A 192 8.55 3.87 17.08
N PHE A 193 7.87 2.91 16.43
CA PHE A 193 7.43 3.06 15.05
C PHE A 193 6.33 4.12 14.93
N GLU A 194 5.37 4.16 15.86
CA GLU A 194 4.38 5.23 15.91
C GLU A 194 5.03 6.61 16.11
N GLY A 195 6.07 6.69 16.94
CA GLY A 195 6.89 7.88 17.11
C GLY A 195 7.61 8.29 15.82
N TYR A 196 8.14 7.32 15.06
CA TYR A 196 8.71 7.57 13.74
C TYR A 196 7.67 8.14 12.77
N LEU A 197 6.48 7.54 12.68
CA LEU A 197 5.41 8.02 11.80
C LEU A 197 4.99 9.46 12.11
N LYS A 198 4.92 9.83 13.40
CA LYS A 198 4.63 11.21 13.82
C LYS A 198 5.71 12.19 13.36
N ARG A 199 6.99 11.80 13.45
CA ARG A 199 8.10 12.65 12.96
C ARG A 199 8.05 12.82 11.44
N LEU A 200 7.80 11.72 10.72
CA LEU A 200 7.70 11.75 9.27
C LEU A 200 6.52 12.63 8.79
N GLU A 201 5.37 12.54 9.46
CA GLU A 201 4.22 13.40 9.17
C GLU A 201 4.54 14.88 9.40
N ALA A 202 5.15 15.23 10.53
CA ALA A 202 5.56 16.60 10.81
C ALA A 202 6.58 17.14 9.79
N LEU A 203 7.50 16.29 9.31
CA LEU A 203 8.42 16.65 8.23
C LEU A 203 7.66 16.95 6.92
N ILE A 204 6.70 16.11 6.56
CA ILE A 204 5.86 16.29 5.36
C ILE A 204 5.05 17.59 5.45
N ASP A 205 4.42 17.87 6.60
CA ASP A 205 3.61 19.07 6.78
C ASP A 205 4.49 20.33 6.71
N SER A 206 5.63 20.33 7.41
CA SER A 206 6.60 21.43 7.35
C SER A 206 7.14 21.66 5.93
N CYS A 207 7.30 20.59 5.16
CA CYS A 207 7.69 20.66 3.76
C CYS A 207 6.63 21.37 2.91
N ARG A 208 5.36 21.05 3.11
CA ARG A 208 4.24 21.64 2.37
C ARG A 208 4.08 23.12 2.66
N ASP A 209 4.16 23.52 3.93
CA ASP A 209 4.08 24.93 4.31
C ASP A 209 5.13 25.79 3.60
N ARG A 210 6.35 25.25 3.39
CA ARG A 210 7.42 25.93 2.65
C ARG A 210 7.20 25.98 1.14
N GLU A 211 6.53 24.99 0.57
CA GLU A 211 6.22 24.94 -0.87
C GLU A 211 5.04 25.86 -1.21
N GLU A 212 4.07 26.03 -0.31
CA GLU A 212 2.90 26.92 -0.50
C GLU A 212 3.25 28.42 -0.32
N GLN A 213 4.38 28.74 0.33
CA GLN A 213 4.88 30.11 0.52
C GLN A 213 5.77 30.62 -0.64
N ARG A 214 6.01 29.81 -1.68
CA ARG A 214 6.87 30.14 -2.83
C ARG A 214 6.08 30.33 -4.11
#